data_AF-K8XPV1-F1
#
_entry.id   AF-K8XPV1-F1
#
_cell.length_a   1.000
_cell.length_b   1.000
_cell.length_c   1.000
_cell.angle_alpha   90.00
_cell.angle_beta   90.00
_cell.angle_gamma   90.00
#
_symmetry.space_group_name_H-M   'P 1'
#
loop_
_entity.id
_entity.type
_entity.pdbx_description
1 polymer ?
#
loop_
_entity_poly.entity_id
_entity_poly.type
_entity_poly.pdbx_seq_one_letter_code
_entity_poly.pdbx_strand_id
1 'polypeptide(L)' 'MGLFTDDKGRPELVVHPDIKLGRAHFRPVDDQPESEPEETPKQRARRELKKRMTDERLAKQKTEGINPE' A
#
# COMPACT_ATOMS: atom_id res chain seq x y z
N MET A 1 -7.38 -33.53 11.47
CA MET A 1 -6.45 -32.68 10.72
C MET A 1 -6.45 -31.31 11.38
N GLY A 2 -5.47 -31.03 12.24
CA GLY A 2 -5.36 -29.73 12.91
C GLY A 2 -4.84 -28.67 11.95
N LEU A 3 -5.30 -27.43 12.11
CA LEU A 3 -4.75 -26.28 11.41
C LEU A 3 -3.42 -25.94 12.09
N PHE A 4 -2.31 -26.02 11.36
CA PHE A 4 -1.01 -25.57 11.88
C PHE A 4 -1.04 -24.05 11.96
N THR A 5 -0.68 -23.49 13.12
CA THR A 5 -0.68 -22.05 13.34
C THR A 5 0.69 -21.55 13.75
N ASP A 6 1.07 -20.36 13.28
CA ASP A 6 2.26 -19.65 13.73
C ASP A 6 2.16 -19.21 15.20
N ASP A 7 3.21 -18.58 15.74
CA ASP A 7 3.26 -18.02 17.11
C ASP A 7 2.17 -16.94 17.37
N LYS A 8 1.48 -16.48 16.32
CA LYS A 8 0.41 -15.48 16.36
C LYS A 8 -0.98 -16.10 16.11
N GLY A 9 -1.08 -17.43 16.05
CA GLY A 9 -2.33 -18.15 15.84
C GLY A 9 -2.86 -18.10 14.40
N ARG A 10 -2.05 -17.69 13.43
CA ARG A 10 -2.43 -17.63 12.01
C ARG A 10 -2.15 -18.94 11.32
N PRO A 11 -3.03 -19.40 10.42
CA PRO A 11 -2.76 -20.63 9.65
C PRO A 11 -1.45 -20.50 8.89
N GLU A 12 -0.55 -21.44 9.14
CA GLU A 12 0.73 -21.54 8.46
C GLU A 12 0.71 -22.70 7.45
N LEU A 13 1.28 -22.46 6.28
CA LEU A 13 1.44 -23.48 5.26
C LEU A 13 2.67 -24.34 5.58
N VAL A 14 2.45 -25.46 6.24
CA VAL A 14 3.52 -26.40 6.63
C VAL A 14 3.51 -27.61 5.69
N VAL A 15 4.67 -28.22 5.43
CA VAL A 15 4.75 -29.52 4.76
C VAL A 15 4.58 -30.62 5.82
N HIS A 16 3.44 -31.31 5.81
CA HIS A 16 3.11 -32.38 6.76
C HIS A 16 2.63 -33.63 6.00
N PRO A 17 3.01 -34.86 6.40
CA PRO A 17 2.65 -36.09 5.69
C PRO A 17 1.12 -36.30 5.56
N ASP A 18 0.34 -35.78 6.50
CA ASP A 18 -1.13 -35.85 6.46
C ASP A 18 -1.80 -34.84 5.51
N ILE A 19 -1.04 -33.89 4.95
CA ILE A 19 -1.58 -32.90 4.02
C ILE A 19 -1.76 -33.56 2.66
N LYS A 20 -3.03 -33.75 2.29
CA LYS A 20 -3.41 -34.29 0.99
C LYS A 20 -3.20 -33.22 -0.10
N LEU A 21 -2.17 -33.43 -0.92
CA LEU A 21 -1.93 -32.63 -2.13
C LEU A 21 -3.16 -32.68 -3.06
N GLY A 22 -3.44 -31.58 -3.77
CA GLY A 22 -4.51 -31.52 -4.76
C GLY A 22 -5.92 -31.18 -4.24
N ARG A 23 -6.09 -30.90 -2.94
CA ARG A 23 -7.36 -30.37 -2.38
C ARG A 23 -7.53 -28.85 -2.52
N ALA A 24 -6.49 -28.14 -2.96
CA ALA A 24 -6.57 -26.69 -3.13
C ALA A 24 -7.44 -26.37 -4.35
N HIS A 25 -8.49 -25.58 -4.14
CA HIS A 25 -9.27 -24.99 -5.22
C HIS A 25 -8.67 -23.63 -5.57
N PHE A 26 -8.22 -23.48 -6.81
CA PHE A 26 -7.85 -22.17 -7.32
C PHE A 26 -9.12 -21.37 -7.60
N ARG A 27 -9.21 -20.20 -6.98
CA ARG A 27 -10.22 -19.20 -7.33
C ARG A 27 -9.52 -18.10 -8.12
N PRO A 28 -9.98 -17.76 -9.34
CA PRO A 28 -9.46 -16.58 -10.03
C PRO A 28 -9.67 -15.36 -9.13
N VAL A 29 -8.65 -14.52 -9.03
CA VAL A 29 -8.81 -13.21 -8.39
C VAL A 29 -9.70 -12.41 -9.33
N ASP A 30 -10.87 -12.00 -8.84
CA ASP A 30 -11.72 -11.08 -9.60
C ASP A 30 -10.89 -9.81 -9.84
N ASP A 31 -10.76 -9.35 -11.10
CA ASP A 31 -10.14 -8.07 -11.50
C ASP A 31 -10.99 -6.88 -11.02
N GLN A 32 -11.50 -6.95 -9.80
CA GLN A 32 -12.11 -5.84 -9.15
C GLN A 32 -10.97 -4.90 -8.79
N PRO A 33 -10.93 -3.67 -9.33
CA PRO A 33 -9.95 -2.70 -8.87
C PRO A 33 -10.12 -2.62 -7.36
N GLU A 34 -9.06 -2.90 -6.60
CA GLU A 34 -9.03 -2.57 -5.19
C GLU A 34 -9.42 -1.10 -5.13
N SER A 35 -10.65 -0.84 -4.67
CA SER A 35 -11.20 0.50 -4.63
C SER A 35 -10.20 1.34 -3.86
N GLU A 36 -9.54 2.28 -4.55
CA GLU A 36 -8.55 3.15 -3.92
C GLU A 36 -9.19 3.67 -2.62
N PRO A 37 -8.52 3.49 -1.46
CA PRO A 37 -9.13 3.85 -0.19
C PRO A 37 -9.54 5.32 -0.26
N GLU A 38 -10.84 5.60 -0.05
CA GLU A 38 -11.36 6.96 -0.10
C GLU A 38 -10.53 7.83 0.86
N GLU A 39 -9.80 8.81 0.31
CA GLU A 39 -8.97 9.69 1.13
C GLU A 39 -9.87 10.41 2.14
N THR A 40 -9.59 10.23 3.42
CA THR A 40 -10.27 10.96 4.50
C THR A 40 -10.09 12.48 4.30
N PRO A 41 -11.04 13.32 4.75
CA PRO A 41 -10.90 14.78 4.64
C PRO A 41 -9.57 15.33 5.19
N LYS A 42 -9.02 14.70 6.23
CA LYS A 42 -7.72 15.06 6.83
C LYS A 42 -6.53 14.73 5.92
N GLN A 43 -6.59 13.61 5.19
CA GLN A 43 -5.56 13.23 4.21
C GLN A 43 -5.56 14.20 3.02
N ARG A 44 -6.74 14.57 2.53
CA ARG A 44 -6.90 15.57 1.46
C ARG A 44 -6.30 16.93 1.84
N ALA A 45 -6.64 17.43 3.02
CA ALA A 45 -6.11 18.71 3.52
C ALA A 45 -4.57 18.69 3.65
N ARG A 46 -3.99 17.57 4.13
CA ARG A 46 -2.53 17.42 4.24
C ARG A 46 -1.86 17.40 2.86
N ARG A 47 -2.47 16.74 1.88
CA ARG A 47 -1.99 16.66 0.49
C ARG A 47 -2.00 18.04 -0.17
N GLU A 48 -3.09 18.79 -0.02
CA GLU A 48 -3.19 20.15 -0.56
C GLU A 48 -2.16 21.11 0.04
N LEU A 49 -2.00 21.09 1.37
CA LEU A 49 -1.02 21.94 2.05
C LEU A 49 0.41 21.60 1.58
N LYS A 50 0.74 20.31 1.49
CA LYS A 50 2.04 19.86 1.00
C LYS A 50 2.30 20.36 -0.43
N LYS A 51 1.29 20.28 -1.31
CA LYS A 51 1.36 20.75 -2.70
C LYS A 51 1.65 22.27 -2.77
N ARG A 52 0.90 23.08 -2.02
CA ARG A 52 1.11 24.54 -2.00
C ARG A 52 2.52 24.91 -1.54
N MET A 53 3.02 24.26 -0.48
CA MET A 53 4.37 24.50 0.05
C MET A 53 5.46 24.08 -0.94
N THR A 54 5.28 22.98 -1.67
CA THR A 54 6.24 22.56 -2.71
C THR A 54 6.25 23.51 -3.90
N ASP A 55 5.09 23.98 -4.33
CA ASP A 55 4.97 24.92 -5.45
C ASP A 55 5.62 26.27 -5.10
N GLU A 56 5.42 26.76 -3.87
CA GLU A 56 6.06 27.98 -3.37
C GLU A 56 7.60 27.82 -3.27
N ARG A 57 8.09 26.68 -2.78
CA ARG A 57 9.55 26.41 -2.75
C ARG A 57 10.15 26.34 -4.15
N LEU A 58 9.45 25.72 -5.10
CA LEU A 58 9.91 25.63 -6.48
C LEU A 58 9.92 27.01 -7.15
N ALA A 59 8.92 27.86 -6.87
CA ALA A 59 8.87 29.24 -7.34
C ALA A 59 10.06 30.06 -6.81
N LYS A 60 10.36 29.95 -5.50
CA LYS A 60 11.51 30.62 -4.86
C LYS A 60 12.85 30.18 -5.46
N GLN A 61 13.05 28.87 -5.69
CA GLN A 61 14.26 28.37 -6.34
C GLN A 61 14.44 28.90 -7.77
N LYS A 62 13.35 29.03 -8.53
CA LYS A 62 13.40 29.60 -9.89
C LYS A 62 13.77 31.08 -9.88
N THR A 63 13.37 31.84 -8.85
CA THR A 63 13.71 33.26 -8.75
C THR A 63 15.10 33.50 -8.18
N GLU A 64 15.59 32.66 -7.25
CA GLU A 64 16.93 32.80 -6.65
C GLU A 64 18.06 32.29 -7.56
N GLY A 65 17.76 31.44 -8.56
CA GLY A 65 18.73 31.00 -9.58
C GLY A 65 19.02 32.01 -10.69
N ILE A 66 18.39 33.19 -10.66
CA ILE A 66 18.58 34.28 -11.65
C ILE A 66 19.25 35.47 -10.96
N ASN A 67 20.37 35.22 -10.28
CA ASN A 67 21.30 36.30 -9.91
C ASN A 67 22.61 36.05 -10.66
N PRO A 68 22.77 36.61 -11.88
CA PRO A 68 24.08 36.65 -12.51
C PRO A 68 24.93 37.68 -11.74
N GLU A 69 25.97 37.21 -11.06
CA GLU A 69 27.14 38.07 -10.78
C GLU A 69 27.81 38.50 -12.10
#